data_AF-A0A9X9A5K8-F1
#
_entry.id   AF-A0A9X9A5K8-F1
#
_cell.length_a   1.000
_cell.length_b   1.000
_cell.length_c   1.000
_cell.angle_alpha   90.00
_cell.angle_beta   90.00
_cell.angle_gamma   90.00
#
_symmetry.space_group_name_H-M   'P 1'
#
loop_
_entity.id
_entity.type
_entity.pdbx_description
1 polymer ?
#
loop_
_entity_poly.entity_id
_entity_poly.type
_entity_poly.pdbx_seq_one_letter_code
_entity_poly.pdbx_strand_id
1 'polypeptide(L)' 'KSSWKRRVVKVLKEILMDFRGCKIVIGTHGLVMTLMMNYFDKQYGFEFLMNTSKPDIYKMEFKEEQLMNVERLWKAE' A
#
# COMPACT_ATOMS: atom_id res chain seq x y z
N LYS A 1 -16.01 8.76 8.76
CA LYS A 1 -14.89 7.92 8.24
C LYS A 1 -14.91 6.56 8.97
N SER A 2 -15.02 5.46 8.24
CA SER A 2 -15.26 4.12 8.76
C SER A 2 -14.05 3.54 9.53
N SER A 3 -14.28 2.73 10.56
CA SER A 3 -13.26 2.20 11.50
C SER A 3 -12.13 1.41 10.83
N TRP A 4 -12.44 0.72 9.74
CA TRP A 4 -11.54 -0.15 8.98
C TRP A 4 -10.34 0.59 8.37
N LYS A 5 -10.58 1.74 7.71
CA LYS A 5 -9.52 2.57 7.12
C LYS A 5 -8.52 3.02 8.17
N ARG A 6 -9.00 3.42 9.36
CA ARG A 6 -8.13 3.82 10.47
C ARG A 6 -7.26 2.67 10.95
N ARG A 7 -7.82 1.46 11.08
CA ARG A 7 -7.06 0.28 11.51
C ARG A 7 -5.95 -0.09 10.52
N VAL A 8 -6.28 -0.12 9.23
CA VAL A 8 -5.30 -0.45 8.17
C VAL A 8 -4.13 0.54 8.16
N VAL A 9 -4.43 1.84 8.23
CA VAL A 9 -3.41 2.89 8.26
C VAL A 9 -2.55 2.83 9.52
N LYS A 10 -3.15 2.56 10.69
CA LYS A 10 -2.40 2.44 11.95
C LYS A 10 -1.35 1.32 11.86
N VAL A 11 -1.78 0.13 11.42
CA VAL A 11 -0.88 -1.03 11.27
C VAL A 11 0.22 -0.75 10.25
N LEU A 12 -0.10 -0.10 9.12
CA LEU A 12 0.92 0.25 8.14
C LEU A 12 1.96 1.22 8.70
N LYS A 13 1.54 2.23 9.47
CA LYS A 13 2.47 3.15 10.13
C LYS A 13 3.37 2.45 11.15
N GLU A 14 2.81 1.55 11.96
CA GLU A 14 3.57 0.74 12.91
C GLU A 14 4.64 -0.08 12.18
N ILE A 15 4.29 -0.76 11.09
CA ILE A 15 5.24 -1.50 10.24
C ILE A 15 6.35 -0.58 9.69
N LEU A 16 6.01 0.61 9.16
CA LEU A 16 7.01 1.56 8.64
C LEU A 16 7.96 2.08 9.74
N MET A 17 7.45 2.24 10.96
CA MET A 17 8.26 2.67 12.11
C MET A 17 9.18 1.56 12.61
N ASP A 18 8.65 0.35 12.81
CA ASP A 18 9.36 -0.80 13.38
C ASP A 18 10.46 -1.31 12.44
N PHE A 19 10.25 -1.21 11.13
CA PHE A 19 11.18 -1.69 10.10
C PHE A 19 11.86 -0.55 9.34
N ARG A 20 12.06 0.60 9.97
CA ARG A 20 12.73 1.76 9.35
C ARG A 20 14.11 1.37 8.80
N GLY A 21 14.36 1.71 7.54
CA GLY A 21 15.61 1.39 6.84
C GLY A 21 15.70 -0.03 6.29
N CYS A 22 14.70 -0.88 6.53
CA CYS A 22 14.65 -2.24 5.99
C CYS A 22 13.84 -2.30 4.68
N LYS A 23 14.12 -3.32 3.86
CA LYS A 23 13.23 -3.72 2.76
C LYS A 23 12.31 -4.82 3.28
N ILE A 24 11.01 -4.59 3.23
CA ILE A 24 10.00 -5.53 3.72
C ILE A 24 9.03 -5.94 2.60
N VAL A 25 8.44 -7.13 2.72
CA VAL A 25 7.39 -7.63 1.82
C VAL A 25 6.13 -7.85 2.63
N ILE A 26 5.00 -7.30 2.16
CA ILE A 26 3.69 -7.44 2.80
C ILE A 26 2.76 -8.20 1.86
N GLY A 27 2.34 -9.40 2.26
CA GLY A 27 1.27 -10.14 1.58
C GLY A 27 -0.10 -9.74 2.13
N THR A 28 -1.04 -9.33 1.27
CA THR A 28 -2.38 -8.92 1.69
C THR A 28 -3.44 -9.10 0.58
N HIS A 29 -4.70 -8.80 0.89
CA HIS A 29 -5.78 -8.76 -0.09
C HIS A 29 -5.82 -7.43 -0.84
N GLY A 30 -6.30 -7.45 -2.09
CA GLY A 30 -6.37 -6.25 -2.95
C GLY A 30 -7.07 -5.06 -2.28
N LEU A 31 -8.19 -5.28 -1.57
CA LEU A 31 -8.88 -4.19 -0.85
C LEU A 31 -7.99 -3.54 0.21
N VAL A 32 -7.29 -4.34 1.02
CA VAL A 32 -6.40 -3.81 2.07
C VAL A 32 -5.23 -3.05 1.46
N MET A 33 -4.61 -3.60 0.41
CA MET A 33 -3.57 -2.92 -0.37
C MET A 33 -4.05 -1.58 -0.91
N THR A 34 -5.24 -1.53 -1.52
CA THR A 34 -5.84 -0.27 -2.00
C THR A 34 -6.05 0.72 -0.86
N LEU A 35 -6.55 0.31 0.30
CA LEU A 35 -6.75 1.21 1.44
C LEU A 35 -5.44 1.76 2.00
N MET A 36 -4.38 0.95 2.01
CA MET A 36 -3.02 1.34 2.39
C MET A 36 -2.48 2.40 1.44
N MET A 37 -2.52 2.14 0.13
CA MET A 37 -2.03 3.07 -0.89
C MET A 37 -2.87 4.35 -0.95
N ASN A 38 -4.20 4.24 -0.82
CA ASN A 38 -5.14 5.37 -0.83
C ASN A 38 -4.85 6.40 0.26
N TYR A 39 -4.27 5.96 1.37
CA TYR A 39 -3.94 6.84 2.49
C TYR A 39 -2.93 7.90 2.07
N PHE A 40 -1.88 7.49 1.36
CA PHE A 40 -0.80 8.36 0.90
C PHE A 40 -1.13 9.07 -0.42
N ASP A 41 -1.83 8.40 -1.32
CA ASP A 41 -2.19 8.96 -2.62
C ASP A 41 -3.60 8.56 -3.03
N LYS A 42 -4.44 9.57 -3.29
CA LYS A 42 -5.88 9.40 -3.54
C LYS A 42 -6.18 8.70 -4.86
N GLN A 43 -5.24 8.62 -5.80
CA GLN A 43 -5.43 7.92 -7.07
C GLN A 43 -5.69 6.42 -6.89
N TYR A 44 -5.23 5.83 -5.79
CA TYR A 44 -5.46 4.42 -5.45
C TYR A 44 -6.86 4.23 -4.84
N GLY A 45 -7.90 4.41 -5.65
CA GLY A 45 -9.30 4.35 -5.24
C GLY A 45 -10.02 3.06 -5.64
N PHE A 46 -11.33 3.15 -5.80
CA PHE A 46 -12.17 2.04 -6.26
C PHE A 46 -11.76 1.54 -7.66
N GLU A 47 -11.51 2.47 -8.59
CA GLU A 47 -11.09 2.16 -9.95
C GLU A 47 -9.76 1.41 -9.99
N PHE A 48 -8.79 1.84 -9.18
CA PHE A 48 -7.55 1.11 -8.98
C PHE A 48 -7.80 -0.33 -8.52
N LEU A 49 -8.63 -0.54 -7.49
CA LEU A 49 -8.95 -1.87 -6.97
C LEU A 49 -9.53 -2.78 -8.06
N MET A 50 -10.45 -2.26 -8.88
CA MET A 50 -11.06 -3.03 -9.97
C MET A 50 -10.05 -3.43 -11.05
N ASN A 51 -9.00 -2.63 -11.25
CA ASN A 51 -7.97 -2.87 -12.25
C ASN A 51 -6.75 -3.67 -11.72
N THR A 52 -6.73 -4.05 -10.44
CA THR A 52 -5.64 -4.88 -9.89
C THR A 52 -5.68 -6.32 -10.41
N SER A 53 -4.52 -6.86 -10.81
CA SER A 53 -4.37 -8.27 -11.16
C SER A 53 -4.21 -9.16 -9.92
N LYS A 54 -4.18 -10.49 -10.10
CA LYS A 54 -3.94 -11.44 -9.01
C LYS A 54 -2.93 -12.51 -9.48
N PRO A 55 -1.67 -12.46 -9.02
CA PRO A 55 -1.12 -11.47 -8.08
C PRO A 55 -0.95 -10.08 -8.72
N ASP A 56 -0.70 -9.08 -7.87
CA ASP A 56 -0.24 -7.76 -8.28
C ASP A 56 0.78 -7.28 -7.24
N ILE A 57 1.86 -6.63 -7.70
CA ILE A 57 3.01 -6.29 -6.86
C ILE A 57 3.34 -4.82 -7.07
N TYR A 58 3.32 -4.07 -5.97
CA TYR A 58 3.68 -2.66 -5.91
C TYR A 58 4.82 -2.45 -4.93
N LYS A 59 5.87 -1.78 -5.39
CA LYS A 59 6.96 -1.29 -4.56
C LYS A 59 6.65 0.15 -4.16
N MET A 60 6.59 0.40 -2.86
CA MET A 60 6.40 1.75 -2.31
C MET A 60 7.69 2.18 -1.61
N GLU A 61 8.22 3.33 -1.99
CA GLU A 61 9.44 3.88 -1.40
C GLU A 61 9.07 5.03 -0.46
N PHE A 62 9.58 4.96 0.78
CA PHE A 62 9.28 5.94 1.81
C PHE A 62 10.55 6.64 2.28
N LYS A 63 10.44 7.94 2.54
CA LYS A 63 11.39 8.71 3.34
C LYS A 63 10.70 9.08 4.64
N GLU A 64 11.09 8.42 5.72
CA GLU A 64 10.35 8.46 7.00
C GLU A 64 8.89 8.00 6.80
N GLU A 65 7.91 8.86 7.01
CA GLU A 65 6.48 8.57 6.76
C GLU A 65 5.98 9.11 5.42
N GLN A 66 6.83 9.76 4.62
CA GLN A 66 6.45 10.34 3.34
C GLN A 66 6.62 9.33 2.22
N LEU A 67 5.54 9.10 1.46
CA LEU A 67 5.58 8.29 0.25
C LEU A 67 6.29 9.07 -0.85
N MET A 68 7.42 8.55 -1.33
CA MET A 68 8.27 9.18 -2.34
C MET A 68 7.95 8.68 -3.74
N ASN A 69 7.68 7.38 -3.87
CA ASN A 69 7.47 6.74 -5.16
C ASN A 69 6.63 5.47 -5.01
N VAL A 70 5.90 5.14 -6.07
CA VAL A 70 5.19 3.87 -6.23
C VAL A 70 5.49 3.31 -7.61
N GLU A 71 6.02 2.10 -7.64
CA GLU A 71 6.34 1.38 -8.87
C GLU A 71 5.53 0.07 -8.91
N ARG A 72 4.77 -0.15 -9.98
CA ARG A 72 4.14 -1.44 -10.23
C ARG A 72 5.19 -2.39 -10.80
N LEU A 73 5.53 -3.44 -10.04
CA LEU A 73 6.52 -4.44 -10.44
C LEU A 73 5.89 -5.62 -11.19
N TRP A 74 4.59 -5.86 -11.02
CA TRP A 74 3.92 -6.95 -11.70
C TRP A 74 3.73 -6.62 -13.19
N LYS A 75 4.29 -7.47 -14.04
CA LYS A 75 4.01 -7.50 -15.48
C LYS A 75 3.20 -8.76 -15.72
N ALA A 76 1.93 -8.60 -16.10
CA ALA A 76 1.17 -9.74 -16.61
C ALA A 76 1.82 -10.16 -17.94
N GLU A 77 2.05 -11.45 -18.10
CA GLU A 77 2.28 -12.05 -19.42
C GLU A 77 1.01 -11.99 -20.26
#